data_AF-S9VS85-F1
#
_entry.id   AF-S9VS85-F1
#
_cell.length_a   1.000
_cell.length_b   1.000
_cell.length_c   1.000
_cell.angle_alpha   90.00
_cell.angle_beta   90.00
_cell.angle_gamma   90.00
#
_symmetry.space_group_name_H-M   'P 1'
#
loop_
_entity.id
_entity.type
_entity.pdbx_description
1 polymer ?
#
loop_
_entity_poly.entity_id
_entity_poly.type
_entity_poly.pdbx_seq_one_letter_code
_entity_poly.pdbx_strand_id
1 'polypeptide(L)' 'MARFEQLQFNESVFKKDSVDCQPLGTGVLVVVNGEVALQGERYALKFNDVFHLANEGQSWYIANQIFNIVGGGTQMSE' A
#
# COMPACT_ATOMS: atom_id res chain seq x y z
N MET A 1 12.78 -2.02 9.75
CA MET A 1 11.83 -2.89 10.49
C MET A 1 11.05 -2.15 11.60
N ALA A 2 11.55 -1.06 12.18
CA ALA A 2 10.90 -0.37 13.31
C ALA A 2 9.56 0.36 13.05
N ARG A 3 9.08 0.47 11.80
CA ARG A 3 7.91 1.32 11.47
C ARG A 3 6.56 0.63 11.70
N PHE A 4 6.47 -0.68 11.49
CA PHE A 4 5.21 -1.41 11.65
C PHE A 4 4.83 -1.66 13.11
N GLU A 5 5.83 -1.85 13.99
CA GLU A 5 5.63 -2.04 15.43
C GLU A 5 5.08 -0.80 16.16
N GLN A 6 5.17 0.38 15.53
CA GLN A 6 4.69 1.65 16.08
C GLN A 6 3.24 1.99 15.66
N LEU A 7 2.61 1.13 14.86
CA LEU A 7 1.24 1.36 14.39
C LEU A 7 0.26 1.13 15.54
N GLN A 8 -0.63 2.11 15.76
CA GLN A 8 -1.61 2.09 16.86
C GLN A 8 -2.88 1.31 16.51
N PHE A 9 -2.75 0.21 15.76
CA PHE A 9 -3.84 -0.70 15.43
C PHE A 9 -3.34 -2.15 15.42
N ASN A 10 -4.24 -3.09 15.72
CA ASN A 10 -3.88 -4.51 15.81
C ASN A 10 -4.08 -5.26 14.49
N GLU A 11 -5.14 -4.92 13.76
CA GLU A 11 -5.50 -5.59 12.51
C GLU A 11 -5.88 -4.55 11.45
N SER A 12 -5.53 -4.85 10.20
CA SER A 12 -5.89 -4.03 9.05
C SER A 12 -6.20 -4.92 7.84
N VAL A 13 -7.19 -4.52 7.06
CA VAL A 13 -7.61 -5.22 5.84
C VAL A 13 -7.48 -4.26 4.66
N PHE A 14 -6.61 -4.60 3.71
CA PHE A 14 -6.38 -3.82 2.50
C PHE A 14 -7.26 -4.32 1.36
N LYS A 15 -8.00 -3.39 0.74
CA LYS A 15 -8.72 -3.58 -0.51
C LYS A 15 -8.05 -2.74 -1.59
N LYS A 16 -7.63 -3.37 -2.69
CA LYS A 16 -7.01 -2.69 -3.84
C LYS A 16 -8.11 -2.32 -4.83
N ASP A 17 -8.12 -1.06 -5.26
CA ASP A 17 -9.05 -0.57 -6.27
C ASP A 17 -8.41 -0.53 -7.66
N SER A 18 -7.15 -0.09 -7.73
CA SER A 18 -6.37 -0.06 -8.98
C SER A 18 -4.91 -0.40 -8.72
N VAL A 19 -4.29 -1.02 -9.73
CA VAL A 19 -2.86 -1.31 -9.76
C VAL A 19 -2.36 -0.97 -11.15
N ASP A 20 -1.50 0.04 -11.23
CA ASP A 20 -0.85 0.48 -12.46
C ASP A 20 0.65 0.17 -12.41
N CYS A 21 1.19 -0.38 -13.50
CA CYS A 21 2.58 -0.78 -13.59
C CYS A 21 3.25 -0.12 -14.81
N GLN A 22 4.44 0.44 -14.62
CA GLN A 22 5.25 1.02 -15.68
C GLN A 22 6.68 0.48 -15.61
N PRO A 23 7.30 0.13 -16.75
CA PRO A 23 8.71 -0.27 -16.75
C PRO A 23 9.61 0.92 -16.40
N LEU A 24 10.68 0.64 -15.67
CA LEU A 24 11.81 1.57 -15.47
C LEU A 24 13.04 1.00 -16.17
N GLY A 25 14.06 1.84 -16.40
CA GLY A 25 15.30 1.40 -17.07
C GLY A 25 15.91 0.13 -16.44
N THR A 26 15.86 0.05 -15.10
CA THR A 26 16.11 -1.18 -14.34
C THR A 26 15.02 -1.34 -13.28
N GLY A 27 13.96 -2.10 -13.58
CA GLY A 27 12.90 -2.41 -12.62
C GLY A 27 11.49 -2.04 -13.09
N VAL A 28 10.57 -1.92 -12.14
CA VAL A 28 9.15 -1.60 -12.37
C VAL A 28 8.68 -0.58 -11.34
N LEU A 29 8.00 0.47 -11.80
CA LEU A 29 7.23 1.36 -10.95
C LEU A 29 5.81 0.81 -10.83
N VAL A 30 5.35 0.60 -9.61
CA VAL A 30 4.00 0.11 -9.30
C VAL A 30 3.28 1.15 -8.46
N VAL A 31 2.09 1.53 -8.88
CA VAL A 31 1.20 2.43 -8.14
C VAL A 31 -0.05 1.66 -7.75
N VAL A 32 -0.32 1.60 -6.45
CA VAL A 32 -1.49 0.92 -5.90
C VAL A 32 -2.36 1.96 -5.21
N ASN A 33 -3.63 2.03 -5.61
CA ASN A 33 -4.64 2.80 -4.91
C ASN A 33 -5.66 1.86 -4.29
N GLY A 34 -6.17 2.21 -3.12
CA GLY A 34 -7.19 1.40 -2.47
C GLY A 34 -7.66 1.97 -1.16
N GLU A 35 -8.30 1.11 -0.38
CA GLU A 35 -8.80 1.39 0.95
C GLU A 35 -8.22 0.42 1.97
N VAL A 36 -7.95 0.91 3.17
CA VAL A 36 -7.56 0.10 4.32
C VAL A 36 -8.59 0.27 5.43
N ALA A 37 -9.22 -0.83 5.84
CA ALA A 37 -10.05 -0.88 7.04
C ALA A 37 -9.18 -1.23 8.24
N LEU A 38 -9.28 -0.45 9.31
CA LEU A 38 -8.60 -0.73 10.58
C LEU A 38 -9.61 -1.33 11.55
N GLN A 39 -9.21 -2.34 12.30
CA GLN A 39 -10.08 -2.96 13.30
C GLN A 39 -10.54 -1.94 14.34
N GLY A 40 -11.85 -1.87 14.58
CA GLY A 40 -12.47 -0.91 15.49
C GLY A 40 -12.83 0.43 14.86
N GLU A 41 -12.35 0.74 13.64
CA GLU A 41 -12.71 1.95 12.91
C GLU A 41 -13.92 1.72 12.01
N ARG A 42 -14.85 2.69 11.99
CA ARG A 42 -16.09 2.60 11.20
C ARG A 42 -15.89 2.86 9.71
N TYR A 43 -14.90 3.68 9.37
CA TYR A 43 -14.66 4.12 8.00
C TYR A 43 -13.29 3.61 7.55
N ALA A 44 -13.22 3.10 6.32
CA ALA A 44 -11.94 2.79 5.72
C ALA A 44 -11.16 4.08 5.41
N LEU A 45 -9.85 3.97 5.24
CA LEU A 45 -8.99 5.07 4.81
C LEU A 45 -8.56 4.82 3.38
N LYS A 46 -8.62 5.83 2.53
CA LYS A 46 -8.03 5.74 1.19
C LYS A 46 -6.52 5.86 1.29
N PHE A 47 -5.82 4.99 0.59
CA PHE A 47 -4.37 4.99 0.53
C PHE A 47 -3.88 5.05 -0.91
N ASN A 48 -2.65 5.55 -1.05
CA ASN A 48 -1.81 5.41 -2.22
C ASN A 48 -0.47 4.81 -1.77
N ASP A 49 -0.07 3.70 -2.40
CA ASP A 49 1.20 3.02 -2.13
C ASP A 49 1.97 2.86 -3.43
N VAL A 50 3.18 3.42 -3.47
CA VAL A 50 4.04 3.42 -4.64
C VAL A 50 5.27 2.59 -4.36
N PHE A 51 5.50 1.58 -5.18
CA PHE A 51 6.67 0.70 -5.09
C PHE A 51 7.59 0.91 -6.29
N HIS A 52 8.88 1.03 -6.01
CA HIS A 52 9.92 0.77 -6.99
C HIS A 52 10.41 -0.67 -6.78
N LEU A 53 10.05 -1.56 -7.69
CA LEU A 53 10.56 -2.93 -7.71
C LEU A 53 11.85 -2.97 -8.52
N ALA A 54 12.95 -3.32 -7.86
CA ALA A 54 14.22 -3.59 -8.51
C ALA A 54 14.42 -5.11 -8.63
N ASN A 55 15.22 -5.49 -9.62
CA ASN A 55 15.63 -6.88 -9.81
C ASN A 55 17.14 -6.99 -9.58
N GLU A 56 17.55 -7.99 -8.82
CA GLU A 56 18.94 -8.42 -8.70
C GLU A 56 19.03 -9.90 -9.11
N GLY A 57 19.41 -10.13 -10.36
CA GLY A 57 19.53 -11.46 -10.95
C GLY A 57 18.16 -12.13 -11.17
N GLN A 58 17.81 -13.10 -10.32
CA GLN A 58 16.55 -13.85 -10.41
C GLN A 58 15.53 -13.42 -9.34
N SER A 59 15.90 -12.45 -8.48
CA SER A 59 15.09 -12.03 -7.34
C SER A 59 14.60 -10.60 -7.50
N TRP A 60 13.34 -10.36 -7.15
CA TRP A 60 12.75 -9.03 -7.08
C TRP A 60 12.67 -8.55 -5.63
N TYR A 61 12.89 -7.26 -5.41
CA TYR A 61 12.74 -6.64 -4.10
C TYR A 61 12.20 -5.21 -4.23
N ILE A 62 11.63 -4.71 -3.13
CA ILE A 62 11.16 -3.33 -3.04
C ILE A 62 12.37 -2.44 -2.73
N ALA A 63 12.85 -1.71 -3.72
CA ALA A 63 13.96 -0.77 -3.55
C ALA A 63 13.50 0.54 -2.91
N ASN A 64 12.30 1.01 -3.24
CA ASN A 64 11.65 2.15 -2.59
C ASN A 64 10.17 1.86 -2.36
N GLN A 65 9.63 2.38 -1.26
CA GLN A 65 8.20 2.40 -0.98
C GLN A 65 7.78 3.78 -0.46
N ILE A 66 6.70 4.33 -1.01
CA ILE A 66 6.06 5.55 -0.53
C ILE A 66 4.60 5.23 -0.26
N PHE A 67 4.23 5.23 1.02
CA PHE A 67 2.85 5.01 1.47
C PHE A 67 2.25 6.30 2.02
N ASN A 68 1.07 6.67 1.52
CA ASN A 68 0.31 7.83 1.97
C ASN A 68 -1.15 7.46 2.24
N ILE A 69 -1.71 8.01 3.32
CA ILE A 69 -3.16 8.11 3.50
C ILE A 69 -3.62 9.38 2.78
N VAL A 70 -4.55 9.25 1.84
CA VAL A 70 -4.96 10.35 0.95
C VAL A 70 -6.34 10.91 1.28
N GLY A 71 -7.09 10.29 2.20
CA GLY A 71 -8.36 10.80 2.70
C GLY A 71 -9.20 9.75 3.42
N GLY A 72 -10.37 10.18 3.91
CA GLY A 72 -11.39 9.28 4.45
C GLY A 72 -12.05 8.46 3.33
N GLY A 73 -12.04 7.14 3.48
CA GLY A 73 -12.76 6.21 2.62
C GLY A 73 -14.23 6.08 2.98
N THR A 74 -14.94 5.26 2.22
CA THR A 74 -16.36 4.99 2.48
C THR A 74 -16.57 4.06 3.68
N GLN A 75 -17.76 4.08 4.28
CA GLN A 75 -18.16 3.06 5.26
C GLN A 75 -18.14 1.71 4.55
N MET A 76 -17.35 0.74 5.02
CA MET A 76 -17.45 -0.63 4.51
C MET A 76 -18.79 -1.19 4.95
N SER A 77 -19.63 -1.61 4.00
CA SER A 77 -20.87 -2.32 4.30
C SER A 77 -20.53 -3.67 4.93
N GLU A 78 -21.20 -4.00 6.04
CA GLU A 78 -21.15 -5.32 6.70
C GLU A 78 -21.45 -6.47 5.74
#